data_AF-A0A6N7NR85-F1
#
_entry.id   AF-A0A6N7NR85-F1
#
_cell.length_a   1.000
_cell.length_b   1.000
_cell.length_c   1.000
_cell.angle_alpha   90.00
_cell.angle_beta   90.00
_cell.angle_gamma   90.00
#
_symmetry.space_group_name_H-M   'P 1'
#
loop_
_entity.id
_entity.type
_entity.pdbx_description
1 polymer ?
#
loop_
_entity_poly.entity_id
_entity_poly.type
_entity_poly.pdbx_seq_one_letter_code
_entity_poly.pdbx_strand_id
1 'polypeptide(L)'
;MFTNEDAARKIFARWRERFGEVDKKDEIYMAILRGISGDHPTHYRVLITSGLPSDDEKTAGKTFMMTSRMQTMHAESDVNLSRFLDIYGRSQAYLLLPAILKGGAEPELIPELAILKRGLSVKHASEVKEHDVEAMALGPEQYRDQQQGIGRGATRD
;
A
#
# COMPACT_ATOMS: atom_id res chain seq x y z
N MET A 1 -11.32 -2.88 -7.31
CA MET A 1 -11.52 -2.76 -8.78
C MET A 1 -12.62 -1.75 -9.04
N PHE A 2 -12.68 -1.16 -10.22
CA PHE A 2 -13.71 -0.19 -10.58
C PHE A 2 -14.92 -0.88 -11.19
N THR A 3 -16.12 -0.43 -10.83
CA THR A 3 -17.39 -0.86 -11.48
C THR A 3 -17.85 0.15 -12.54
N ASN A 4 -17.27 1.36 -12.54
CA ASN A 4 -17.54 2.41 -13.52
C ASN A 4 -16.26 2.69 -14.31
N GLU A 5 -16.26 2.29 -15.59
CA GLU A 5 -15.11 2.42 -16.49
C GLU A 5 -14.73 3.89 -16.74
N ASP A 6 -15.70 4.76 -17.01
CA ASP A 6 -15.46 6.18 -17.29
C ASP A 6 -14.80 6.88 -16.10
N ALA A 7 -15.23 6.56 -14.88
CA ALA A 7 -14.64 7.08 -13.66
C ALA A 7 -13.19 6.60 -13.50
N ALA A 8 -12.94 5.31 -13.75
CA ALA A 8 -11.60 4.73 -13.69
C ALA A 8 -10.64 5.40 -14.69
N ARG A 9 -11.09 5.57 -15.95
CA ARG A 9 -10.33 6.24 -17.01
C ARG A 9 -10.01 7.68 -16.64
N LYS A 10 -11.00 8.45 -16.12
CA LYS A 10 -10.79 9.84 -15.69
C LYS A 10 -9.82 9.97 -14.50
N ILE A 11 -9.83 9.03 -13.57
CA ILE A 11 -8.88 9.02 -12.45
C ILE A 11 -7.46 8.81 -12.98
N PHE A 12 -7.25 7.77 -13.79
CA PHE A 12 -5.91 7.44 -14.28
C PHE A 12 -5.40 8.40 -15.35
N ALA A 13 -6.27 9.00 -16.16
CA ALA A 13 -5.87 10.08 -17.08
C ALA A 13 -5.29 11.28 -16.31
N ARG A 14 -5.94 11.71 -15.22
CA ARG A 14 -5.41 12.79 -14.36
C ARG A 14 -4.12 12.38 -13.65
N TRP A 15 -3.99 11.12 -13.24
CA TRP A 15 -2.74 10.63 -12.67
C TRP A 15 -1.63 10.61 -13.71
N ARG A 16 -1.92 10.20 -14.94
CA ARG A 16 -1.03 10.26 -16.09
C ARG A 16 -0.59 11.68 -16.45
N GLU A 17 -1.48 12.66 -16.36
CA GLU A 17 -1.14 14.08 -16.54
C GLU A 17 -0.15 14.58 -15.49
N ARG A 18 -0.32 14.14 -14.24
CA ARG A 18 0.53 14.57 -13.12
C ARG A 18 1.87 13.83 -13.05
N PHE A 19 1.83 12.50 -13.10
CA PHE A 19 2.97 11.63 -12.82
C PHE A 19 3.65 11.11 -14.10
N GLY A 20 2.99 11.21 -15.25
CA GLY A 20 3.45 10.62 -16.51
C GLY A 20 3.21 9.11 -16.59
N GLU A 21 3.78 8.49 -17.62
CA GLU A 21 3.72 7.02 -17.80
C GLU A 21 4.62 6.28 -16.79
N VAL A 22 5.59 6.98 -16.22
CA VAL A 22 6.55 6.46 -15.25
C VAL A 22 6.59 7.42 -14.09
N ASP A 23 6.25 6.94 -12.89
CA ASP A 23 6.34 7.73 -11.66
C ASP A 23 7.82 7.79 -11.21
N LYS A 24 8.61 8.62 -11.92
CA LYS A 24 10.07 8.71 -11.75
C LYS A 24 10.49 9.22 -10.37
N LYS A 25 9.62 9.98 -9.72
CA LYS A 25 9.88 10.64 -8.42
C LYS A 25 9.28 9.87 -7.24
N ASP A 26 8.64 8.74 -7.50
CA ASP A 26 7.94 7.94 -6.48
C ASP A 26 6.87 8.76 -5.72
N GLU A 27 6.18 9.65 -6.43
CA GLU A 27 5.14 10.53 -5.85
C GLU A 27 3.88 9.76 -5.42
N ILE A 28 3.74 8.50 -5.84
CA ILE A 28 2.68 7.59 -5.39
C ILE A 28 3.32 6.60 -4.42
N TYR A 29 3.12 6.76 -3.13
CA TYR A 29 3.62 5.79 -2.17
C TYR A 29 2.71 4.57 -2.10
N MET A 30 3.30 3.38 -2.23
CA MET A 30 2.62 2.10 -2.23
C MET A 30 3.28 1.17 -1.20
N ALA A 31 2.47 0.57 -0.33
CA ALA A 31 2.94 -0.42 0.62
C ALA A 31 2.03 -1.66 0.70
N ILE A 32 2.63 -2.80 1.01
CA ILE A 32 1.97 -4.06 1.31
C ILE A 32 2.36 -4.47 2.73
N LEU A 33 1.36 -4.58 3.61
CA LEU A 33 1.52 -5.13 4.95
C LEU A 33 1.00 -6.56 5.02
N ARG A 34 1.88 -7.48 5.42
CA ARG A 34 1.57 -8.90 5.67
C ARG A 34 1.41 -9.15 7.18
N GLY A 35 0.78 -10.26 7.55
CA GLY A 35 0.63 -10.62 8.97
C GLY A 35 -0.33 -9.71 9.73
N ILE A 36 -1.32 -9.17 9.03
CA ILE A 36 -2.34 -8.26 9.59
C ILE A 36 -3.49 -9.02 10.28
N SER A 37 -3.37 -10.32 10.47
CA SER A 37 -4.31 -11.15 11.23
C SER A 37 -3.59 -12.44 11.62
N GLY A 38 -3.66 -12.81 12.91
CA GLY A 38 -3.17 -14.10 13.38
C GLY A 38 -4.04 -15.26 12.90
N ASP A 39 -5.36 -15.04 12.83
CA ASP A 39 -6.34 -16.04 12.40
C ASP A 39 -6.35 -16.25 10.89
N HIS A 40 -6.00 -15.20 10.12
CA HIS A 40 -5.97 -15.21 8.67
C HIS A 40 -4.59 -14.79 8.14
N PRO A 41 -3.59 -15.70 8.15
CA PRO A 41 -2.20 -15.37 7.83
C PRO A 41 -1.98 -14.93 6.36
N THR A 42 -2.89 -15.30 5.46
CA THR A 42 -2.86 -14.93 4.04
C THR A 42 -3.44 -13.55 3.76
N HIS A 43 -4.11 -12.93 4.75
CA HIS A 43 -4.61 -11.57 4.61
C HIS A 43 -3.45 -10.57 4.62
N TYR A 44 -3.54 -9.59 3.72
CA TYR A 44 -2.59 -8.50 3.63
C TYR A 44 -3.33 -7.19 3.37
N ARG A 45 -2.70 -6.05 3.70
CA ARG A 45 -3.24 -4.73 3.43
C ARG A 45 -2.39 -4.02 2.39
N VAL A 46 -3.06 -3.48 1.37
CA VAL A 46 -2.43 -2.56 0.43
C VAL A 46 -2.73 -1.13 0.90
N LEU A 47 -1.69 -0.31 1.00
CA LEU A 47 -1.76 1.10 1.33
C LEU A 47 -1.31 1.92 0.12
N ILE A 48 -2.09 2.96 -0.19
CA ILE A 48 -1.79 3.97 -1.21
C ILE A 48 -1.87 5.34 -0.57
N THR A 49 -0.84 6.16 -0.77
CA THR A 49 -0.84 7.57 -0.35
C THR A 49 0.07 8.40 -1.24
N SER A 50 0.13 9.71 -1.01
CA SER A 50 1.08 10.58 -1.70
C SER A 50 2.52 10.27 -1.27
N GLY A 51 3.49 10.68 -2.07
CA GLY A 51 4.91 10.64 -1.73
C GLY A 51 5.15 11.22 -0.34
N LEU A 52 6.09 10.61 0.38
CA LEU A 52 6.37 10.99 1.75
C LEU A 52 7.21 12.27 1.78
N PRO A 53 6.93 13.19 2.71
CA PRO A 53 7.79 14.35 2.90
C PRO A 53 9.20 13.89 3.22
N SER A 54 10.20 14.59 2.69
CA SER A 54 11.60 14.31 2.99
C SER A 54 11.87 14.51 4.49
N ASP A 55 12.96 13.92 5.01
CA ASP A 55 13.31 14.12 6.42
C ASP A 55 13.59 15.59 6.75
N ASP A 56 14.03 16.39 5.76
CA ASP A 56 14.17 17.85 5.88
C ASP A 56 12.82 18.56 6.00
N GLU A 57 11.78 18.04 5.34
CA GLU A 57 10.41 18.55 5.43
C GLU A 57 9.75 18.16 6.76
N LYS A 58 10.15 17.04 7.37
CA LYS A 58 9.72 16.61 8.72
C LYS A 58 10.37 17.44 9.83
N THR A 59 10.16 18.76 9.82
CA THR A 59 10.61 19.63 10.91
C THR A 59 9.85 19.28 12.20
N ALA A 60 10.57 19.13 13.31
CA ALA A 60 9.98 18.91 14.63
C ALA A 60 8.93 19.99 14.95
N GLY A 61 7.73 19.57 15.38
CA GLY A 61 6.62 20.46 15.74
C GLY A 61 5.64 20.82 14.61
N LYS A 62 5.83 20.31 13.38
CA LYS A 62 4.85 20.49 12.29
C LYS A 62 3.92 19.29 12.18
N THR A 63 2.62 19.55 12.20
CA THR A 63 1.58 18.55 11.92
C THR A 63 1.38 18.43 10.41
N PHE A 64 1.49 17.22 9.88
CA PHE A 64 1.19 16.91 8.48
C PHE A 64 -0.13 16.15 8.39
N MET A 65 -0.99 16.57 7.46
CA MET A 65 -2.21 15.83 7.14
C MET A 65 -2.04 15.21 5.76
N MET A 66 -2.14 13.88 5.68
CA MET A 66 -1.98 13.13 4.44
C MET A 66 -3.21 12.27 4.19
N THR A 67 -3.69 12.25 2.95
CA THR A 67 -4.79 11.37 2.57
C THR A 67 -4.24 10.02 2.17
N SER A 68 -4.74 8.96 2.79
CA SER A 68 -4.43 7.59 2.43
C SER A 68 -5.67 6.81 2.01
N ARG A 69 -5.45 5.73 1.27
CA ARG A 69 -6.44 4.70 0.97
C ARG A 69 -5.82 3.36 1.29
N MET A 70 -6.60 2.51 1.94
CA MET A 70 -6.16 1.20 2.36
C MET A 70 -7.21 0.17 1.98
N GLN A 71 -6.75 -0.98 1.51
CA GLN A 71 -7.61 -2.10 1.16
C GLN A 71 -7.04 -3.37 1.79
N THR A 72 -7.83 -3.99 2.66
CA THR A 72 -7.54 -5.35 3.12
C THR A 72 -7.90 -6.31 2.00
N MET A 73 -6.95 -7.16 1.64
CA MET A 73 -7.12 -8.25 0.70
C MET A 73 -7.42 -9.51 1.50
N HIS A 74 -8.69 -9.92 1.46
CA HIS A 74 -9.16 -11.14 2.10
C HIS A 74 -8.83 -12.36 1.23
N ALA A 75 -7.53 -12.63 1.05
CA ALA A 75 -7.07 -13.68 0.16
C ALA A 75 -7.21 -15.07 0.80
N GLU A 76 -7.78 -16.01 0.05
CA GLU A 76 -7.89 -17.43 0.43
C GLU A 76 -6.52 -18.16 0.41
N SER A 77 -5.54 -17.62 -0.32
CA SER A 77 -4.17 -18.15 -0.38
C SER A 77 -3.16 -17.02 -0.63
N ASP A 78 -1.89 -17.27 -0.34
CA ASP A 78 -0.79 -16.33 -0.57
C ASP A 78 -0.26 -16.33 -2.02
N VAL A 79 -0.67 -17.31 -2.84
CA VAL A 79 -0.14 -17.59 -4.18
C VAL A 79 -0.06 -16.34 -5.07
N ASN A 80 -1.10 -15.50 -5.09
CA ASN A 80 -1.11 -14.30 -5.92
C ASN A 80 -0.14 -13.22 -5.42
N LEU A 81 -0.05 -13.04 -4.11
CA LEU A 81 0.89 -12.09 -3.52
C LEU A 81 2.33 -12.57 -3.71
N SER A 82 2.60 -13.84 -3.40
CA SER A 82 3.93 -14.45 -3.55
C SER A 82 4.41 -14.39 -5.00
N ARG A 83 3.54 -14.73 -5.97
CA ARG A 83 3.86 -14.59 -7.41
C ARG A 83 4.17 -13.13 -7.79
N PHE A 84 3.37 -12.18 -7.31
CA PHE A 84 3.60 -10.76 -7.59
C PHE A 84 4.95 -10.28 -7.02
N LEU A 85 5.26 -10.63 -5.77
CA LEU A 85 6.50 -10.25 -5.11
C LEU A 85 7.73 -10.91 -5.75
N ASP A 86 7.61 -12.16 -6.19
CA ASP A 86 8.69 -12.85 -6.93
C ASP A 86 8.99 -12.18 -8.27
N ILE A 87 7.95 -11.80 -9.01
CA ILE A 87 8.13 -11.08 -10.29
C ILE A 87 8.72 -9.70 -10.02
N TYR A 88 8.19 -8.96 -9.04
CA TYR A 88 8.70 -7.66 -8.64
C TYR A 88 10.17 -7.73 -8.19
N GLY A 89 10.57 -8.76 -7.43
CA GLY A 89 11.95 -8.96 -7.01
C GLY A 89 12.92 -9.08 -8.18
N ARG A 90 12.48 -9.63 -9.32
CA ARG A 90 13.28 -9.78 -10.54
C ARG A 90 13.23 -8.54 -11.44
N SER A 91 12.05 -7.93 -11.59
CA SER A 91 11.84 -6.78 -12.49
C SER A 91 12.20 -5.43 -11.87
N GLN A 92 12.15 -5.35 -10.53
CA GLN A 92 12.21 -4.12 -9.74
C GLN A 92 11.21 -3.06 -10.23
N ALA A 93 10.07 -3.52 -10.75
CA ALA A 93 9.02 -2.69 -11.32
C ALA A 93 7.68 -3.41 -11.39
N TYR A 94 6.59 -2.64 -11.35
CA TYR A 94 5.23 -3.13 -11.56
C TYR A 94 4.37 -2.05 -12.22
N LEU A 95 3.24 -2.46 -12.80
CA LEU A 95 2.28 -1.54 -13.38
C LEU A 95 1.14 -1.27 -12.39
N LEU A 96 0.85 0.01 -12.18
CA LEU A 96 -0.38 0.45 -11.56
C LEU A 96 -1.34 0.88 -12.66
N LEU A 97 -2.48 0.20 -12.80
CA LEU A 97 -3.42 0.44 -13.90
C LEU A 97 -4.89 0.23 -13.47
N PRO A 98 -5.86 0.78 -14.23
CA PRO A 98 -7.28 0.52 -13.99
C PRO A 98 -7.64 -0.94 -14.30
N ALA A 99 -8.42 -1.53 -13.39
CA ALA A 99 -9.05 -2.84 -13.57
C ALA A 99 -10.57 -2.70 -13.38
N ILE A 100 -11.34 -3.06 -14.40
CA ILE A 100 -12.80 -2.90 -14.47
C ILE A 100 -13.48 -4.24 -14.23
N LEU A 101 -14.42 -4.27 -13.29
CA LEU A 101 -15.23 -5.46 -13.01
C LEU A 101 -16.57 -5.34 -13.74
N LYS A 102 -16.70 -6.05 -14.87
CA LYS A 102 -17.94 -6.09 -15.69
C LYS A 102 -18.85 -7.28 -15.33
N GLY A 103 -18.91 -7.65 -14.05
CA GLY A 103 -19.75 -8.75 -13.54
C GLY A 103 -19.22 -10.18 -13.74
N GLY A 104 -18.07 -10.35 -14.40
CA GLY A 104 -17.34 -11.63 -14.49
C GLY A 104 -16.31 -11.80 -13.37
N ALA A 105 -15.68 -12.99 -13.31
CA ALA A 105 -14.62 -13.29 -12.36
C ALA A 105 -13.29 -12.59 -12.68
N GLU A 106 -13.02 -12.34 -13.97
CA GLU A 106 -11.80 -11.67 -14.43
C GLU A 106 -12.06 -10.20 -14.75
N PRO A 107 -11.22 -9.27 -14.27
CA PRO A 107 -11.35 -7.87 -14.60
C PRO A 107 -10.78 -7.56 -15.98
N GLU A 108 -11.41 -6.60 -16.66
CA GLU A 108 -10.84 -5.99 -17.87
C GLU A 108 -9.78 -4.96 -17.47
N LEU A 109 -8.58 -5.09 -18.03
CA LEU A 109 -7.46 -4.21 -17.76
C LEU A 109 -7.36 -3.12 -18.83
N ILE A 110 -6.96 -1.92 -18.41
CA ILE A 110 -6.78 -0.76 -19.31
C ILE A 110 -5.29 -0.39 -19.33
N PRO A 111 -4.44 -1.15 -20.05
CA PRO A 111 -2.98 -1.00 -20.00
C PRO A 111 -2.49 0.33 -20.59
N GLU A 112 -3.26 0.97 -21.48
CA GLU A 112 -2.90 2.27 -22.06
C GLU A 112 -2.88 3.40 -21.03
N LEU A 113 -3.52 3.20 -19.87
CA LEU A 113 -3.50 4.15 -18.75
C LEU A 113 -2.59 3.69 -17.60
N ALA A 114 -1.74 2.68 -17.82
CA ALA A 114 -0.82 2.20 -16.82
C ALA A 114 0.25 3.25 -16.46
N ILE A 115 0.67 3.19 -15.19
CA ILE A 115 1.79 3.94 -14.65
C ILE A 115 2.83 2.93 -14.17
N LEU A 116 4.04 3.00 -14.71
CA LEU A 116 5.16 2.18 -14.27
C LEU A 116 5.67 2.69 -12.93
N LYS A 117 5.67 1.79 -11.95
CA LYS A 117 6.13 2.02 -10.58
C LYS A 117 7.35 1.17 -10.25
N ARG A 118 8.21 1.72 -9.38
CA ARG A 118 9.40 1.04 -8.87
C ARG A 118 9.45 0.98 -7.36
N GLY A 119 9.07 2.04 -6.66
CA GLY A 119 8.96 2.02 -5.20
C GLY A 119 7.79 1.17 -4.73
N LEU A 120 8.08 0.20 -3.87
CA LEU A 120 7.11 -0.63 -3.16
C LEU A 120 7.68 -0.98 -1.78
N SER A 121 6.99 -0.57 -0.72
CA SER A 121 7.32 -1.03 0.64
C SER A 121 6.61 -2.35 0.91
N VAL A 122 7.34 -3.36 1.39
CA VAL A 122 6.76 -4.65 1.79
C VAL A 122 7.25 -4.96 3.19
N LYS A 123 6.34 -4.96 4.16
CA LYS A 123 6.66 -5.21 5.58
C LYS A 123 5.73 -6.24 6.18
N HIS A 124 6.22 -6.97 7.17
CA HIS A 124 5.36 -7.68 8.11
C HIS A 124 4.82 -6.67 9.15
N ALA A 125 3.60 -6.88 9.65
CA ALA A 125 2.99 -5.98 10.63
C ALA A 125 3.84 -5.81 11.90
N SER A 126 4.58 -6.85 12.30
CA SER A 126 5.51 -6.81 13.44
C SER A 126 6.78 -5.99 13.20
N GLU A 127 7.11 -5.65 11.96
CA GLU A 127 8.30 -4.87 11.59
C GLU A 127 7.99 -3.37 11.48
N VAL A 128 6.71 -3.00 11.50
CA VAL A 128 6.24 -1.61 11.40
C VAL A 128 6.51 -0.89 12.72
N LYS A 129 7.22 0.24 12.64
CA LYS A 129 7.54 1.09 13.80
C LYS A 129 6.48 2.18 14.00
N GLU A 130 6.45 2.79 15.18
CA GLU A 130 5.49 3.84 15.54
C GLU A 130 5.49 5.03 14.56
N HIS A 131 6.66 5.41 14.05
CA HIS A 131 6.83 6.55 13.13
C HIS A 131 6.89 6.14 11.65
N ASP A 132 6.71 4.85 11.36
CA ASP A 132 6.57 4.39 9.99
C ASP A 132 5.22 4.85 9.43
N VAL A 133 5.20 5.27 8.17
CA VAL A 133 3.95 5.67 7.52
C VAL A 133 2.99 4.49 7.43
N GLU A 134 3.51 3.27 7.29
CA GLU A 134 2.72 2.05 7.28
C GLU A 134 2.03 1.77 8.63
N ALA A 135 2.41 2.46 9.72
CA ALA A 135 1.69 2.38 10.99
C ALA A 135 0.20 2.61 10.76
N MET A 136 -0.21 3.62 9.97
CA MET A 136 -1.63 3.94 9.71
C MET A 136 -2.42 2.78 9.08
N ALA A 137 -1.73 1.80 8.50
CA ALA A 137 -2.31 0.62 7.91
C ALA A 137 -2.32 -0.60 8.86
N LEU A 138 -1.81 -0.49 10.08
CA LEU A 138 -2.06 -1.47 11.13
C LEU A 138 -3.55 -1.45 11.50
N GLY A 139 -4.15 -2.62 11.66
CA GLY A 139 -5.54 -2.70 12.14
C GLY A 139 -5.64 -2.28 13.61
N PRO A 140 -6.85 -1.98 14.13
CA PRO A 140 -7.03 -1.63 15.54
C PRO A 140 -6.51 -2.71 16.50
N GLU A 141 -6.50 -3.98 16.10
CA GLU A 141 -5.95 -5.09 16.89
C GLU A 141 -4.41 -5.05 16.96
N GLN A 142 -3.70 -4.99 15.83
CA GLN A 142 -2.23 -4.87 15.83
C GLN A 142 -1.73 -3.61 16.54
N TYR A 143 -2.44 -2.48 16.36
CA TYR A 143 -2.09 -1.24 17.03
C TYR A 143 -2.11 -1.39 18.56
N ARG A 144 -3.11 -2.11 19.09
CA ARG A 144 -3.24 -2.35 20.54
C ARG A 144 -2.17 -3.31 21.05
N ASP A 145 -1.82 -4.34 20.29
CA ASP A 145 -0.79 -5.30 20.69
C ASP A 145 0.60 -4.65 20.71
N GLN A 146 0.89 -3.77 19.75
CA GLN A 146 2.14 -2.99 19.76
C GLN A 146 2.21 -2.02 20.95
N GLN A 147 1.13 -1.33 21.29
CA GLN A 147 1.11 -0.44 22.46
C GLN A 147 1.22 -1.20 23.79
N GLN A 148 0.60 -2.39 23.90
CA GLN A 148 0.68 -3.22 25.11
C GLN A 148 2.06 -3.89 25.29
N GLY A 149 2.78 -4.18 24.20
CA GLY A 149 4.16 -4.68 24.26
C GLY A 149 5.14 -3.66 24.82
N ILE A 150 4.94 -2.37 24.52
CA ILE A 150 5.78 -1.27 25.02
C ILE A 150 5.58 -1.05 26.53
N GLY A 151 4.37 -1.29 27.05
CA GLY A 151 4.04 -1.13 28.48
C GLY A 151 4.65 -2.19 29.41
N ARG A 152 5.16 -3.32 28.90
CA ARG A 152 5.77 -4.40 29.71
C ARG A 152 7.30 -4.33 29.79
N GLY A 153 7.95 -3.44 29.02
CA GLY A 153 9.41 -3.25 29.04
C GLY A 153 9.90 -2.21 30.05
N ALA A 154 9.01 -1.40 30.61
CA ALA A 154 9.34 -0.34 31.57
C ALA A 154 8.96 -0.75 33.00
N THR A 155 9.54 -1.85 33.50
CA THR A 155 9.68 -2.12 34.94
C THR A 155 10.57 -3.34 35.12
N ARG A 156 11.85 -3.08 35.41
CA ARG A 156 12.75 -3.87 36.27
C ARG A 156 14.13 -3.21 36.24
N ASP A 157 14.25 -2.17 37.05
CA ASP A 157 15.44 -1.98 37.90
C ASP A 157 15.20 -2.76 39.19
#